data_AF-A0A7V3I8I8-F1
#
_entry.id   AF-A0A7V3I8I8-F1
#
_cell.length_a   1.000
_cell.length_b   1.000
_cell.length_c   1.000
_cell.angle_alpha   90.00
_cell.angle_beta   90.00
_cell.angle_gamma   90.00
#
_symmetry.space_group_name_H-M   'P 1'
#
loop_
_entity.id
_entity.type
_entity.pdbx_description
1 polymer ?
#
loop_
_entity_poly.entity_id
_entity_poly.type
_entity_poly.pdbx_seq_one_letter_code
_entity_poly.pdbx_strand_id
1 'polypeptide(L)' 'MAGTTTQQPSPPVVAVKFLNDYLVRDRREAGRFQQEARALFKLRHPNIAEIYGAGVLDGAPYIVMK' A
#
# COMPACT_ATOMS: atom_id res chain seq x y z
N MET A 1 -34.40 25.50 -9.02
CA MET A 1 -32.97 25.52 -8.63
C MET A 1 -32.69 24.29 -7.77
N ALA A 2 -32.61 23.10 -8.39
CA ALA A 2 -32.23 21.88 -7.68
C ALA A 2 -30.72 21.73 -7.80
N GLY A 3 -30.00 21.92 -6.69
CA GLY A 3 -28.58 21.63 -6.62
C GLY A 3 -28.38 20.13 -6.80
N THR A 4 -27.91 19.71 -7.96
CA THR A 4 -27.39 18.37 -8.15
C THR A 4 -26.12 18.28 -7.31
N THR A 5 -26.25 17.73 -6.10
CA THR A 5 -25.11 17.27 -5.31
C THR A 5 -24.46 16.14 -6.10
N THR A 6 -23.47 16.47 -6.92
CA THR A 6 -22.59 15.47 -7.52
C THR A 6 -21.81 14.84 -6.38
N GLN A 7 -22.30 13.71 -5.87
CA GLN A 7 -21.56 12.92 -4.89
C GLN A 7 -20.35 12.35 -5.62
N GLN A 8 -19.19 12.94 -5.37
CA GLN A 8 -17.91 12.45 -5.86
C GLN A 8 -17.77 11.00 -5.40
N PRO A 9 -17.44 10.05 -6.29
CA PRO A 9 -17.31 8.66 -5.90
C PRO A 9 -16.27 8.57 -4.78
N SER A 10 -16.64 7.91 -3.68
CA SER A 10 -15.71 7.64 -2.59
C SER A 10 -14.56 6.78 -3.14
N PRO A 11 -13.30 7.09 -2.82
CA PRO A 11 -12.20 6.25 -3.24
C PRO A 11 -12.41 4.81 -2.72
N PRO A 12 -11.93 3.79 -3.44
CA PRO A 12 -12.02 2.42 -2.96
C PRO A 12 -11.32 2.29 -1.61
N VAL A 13 -11.91 1.49 -0.71
CA VAL A 13 -11.22 1.09 0.52
C VAL A 13 -10.01 0.25 0.12
N VAL A 14 -8.88 0.51 0.76
CA VAL A 14 -7.61 -0.17 0.52
C VAL A 14 -7.04 -0.67 1.83
N ALA A 15 -6.23 -1.72 1.77
CA ALA A 15 -5.40 -2.12 2.89
C ALA A 15 -4.02 -1.46 2.78
N VAL A 16 -3.49 -1.01 3.93
CA VAL A 16 -2.16 -0.39 4.01
C VAL A 16 -1.33 -1.12 5.04
N LYS A 17 -0.22 -1.71 4.61
CA LYS A 17 0.75 -2.40 5.48
C LYS A 17 1.90 -1.46 5.78
N PHE A 18 2.13 -1.16 7.06
CA PHE A 18 3.27 -0.38 7.54
C PHE A 18 4.33 -1.29 8.15
N LEU A 19 5.60 -0.95 7.95
CA LEU A 19 6.70 -1.54 8.70
C LEU A 19 6.95 -0.68 9.94
N ASN A 20 6.87 -1.29 11.12
CA ASN A 20 7.04 -0.57 12.38
C ASN A 20 8.49 -0.10 12.57
N ASP A 21 8.68 1.06 13.19
CA ASP A 21 9.96 1.71 13.46
C ASP A 21 11.02 0.79 14.09
N TYR A 22 10.63 -0.14 14.97
CA TYR A 22 11.58 -1.08 15.56
C TYR A 22 12.14 -2.08 14.54
N LEU A 23 11.39 -2.40 13.49
CA LEU A 23 11.81 -3.27 12.38
C LEU A 23 12.56 -2.51 11.29
N VAL A 24 12.37 -1.19 11.17
CA VAL A 24 13.11 -0.36 10.21
C VAL A 24 14.62 -0.43 10.46
N ARG A 25 15.04 -0.58 11.72
CA ARG A 25 16.45 -0.70 12.11
C ARG A 25 17.04 -2.09 11.80
N ASP A 26 16.21 -3.11 11.62
CA ASP A 26 16.65 -4.42 11.17
C ASP A 26 16.71 -4.44 9.63
N ARG A 27 17.93 -4.39 9.10
CA ARG A 27 18.18 -4.41 7.64
C ARG A 27 17.57 -5.64 6.96
N ARG A 28 17.40 -6.77 7.65
CA ARG A 28 16.77 -7.96 7.06
C ARG A 28 15.29 -7.72 6.85
N GLU A 29 14.58 -7.24 7.87
CA GLU A 29 13.13 -7.04 7.81
C GLU A 29 12.77 -5.91 6.85
N ALA A 30 13.54 -4.82 6.85
CA ALA A 30 13.42 -3.77 5.84
C ALA A 30 13.67 -4.30 4.41
N GLY A 31 14.68 -5.15 4.24
CA GLY A 31 14.99 -5.79 2.96
C GLY A 31 13.88 -6.72 2.46
N ARG A 32 13.29 -7.51 3.37
CA ARG A 32 12.14 -8.40 3.06
C ARG A 32 10.92 -7.59 2.68
N PHE A 33 10.61 -6.53 3.41
CA PHE A 33 9.49 -5.64 3.09
C PHE A 33 9.58 -5.08 1.67
N GLN A 34 10.77 -4.62 1.26
CA GLN A 34 10.98 -4.14 -0.10
C GLN A 34 10.96 -5.26 -1.16
N GLN A 35 11.43 -6.46 -0.84
CA GLN A 35 11.35 -7.61 -1.75
C GLN A 35 9.90 -8.05 -1.98
N GLU A 36 9.09 -8.14 -0.92
CA GLU A 36 7.66 -8.44 -1.01
C GLU A 36 6.95 -7.46 -1.94
N ALA A 37 7.16 -6.15 -1.73
CA ALA A 37 6.60 -5.13 -2.61
C ALA A 37 7.01 -5.34 -4.07
N ARG A 38 8.32 -5.52 -4.34
CA ARG A 38 8.84 -5.71 -5.72
C ARG A 38 8.31 -6.96 -6.40
N ALA A 39 8.15 -8.06 -5.67
CA ALA A 39 7.61 -9.31 -6.21
C ALA A 39 6.12 -9.15 -6.55
N LEU A 40 5.34 -8.59 -5.63
CA LEU A 40 3.90 -8.41 -5.80
C LEU A 40 3.56 -7.37 -6.87
N PHE A 41 4.38 -6.33 -7.05
CA PHE A 41 4.20 -5.34 -8.14
C PHE A 41 4.19 -5.95 -9.55
N LYS A 42 4.88 -7.09 -9.74
CA LYS A 42 4.97 -7.77 -11.04
C LYS A 42 3.84 -8.77 -11.27
N LEU A 43 3.01 -9.03 -10.26
CA LEU A 43 1.98 -10.06 -10.28
C LEU A 43 0.60 -9.41 -10.41
N ARG A 44 -0.17 -9.85 -11.40
CA ARG A 44 -1.58 -9.52 -11.55
C ARG A 44 -2.36 -10.81 -11.69
N HIS A 45 -3.07 -11.20 -10.64
CA HIS A 45 -3.83 -12.45 -10.60
C HIS A 45 -5.03 -12.31 -9.66
N PRO A 46 -6.20 -12.88 -9.98
CA PRO A 46 -7.41 -12.76 -9.15
C PRO A 46 -7.26 -13.22 -7.69
N ASN A 47 -6.27 -14.09 -7.41
CA ASN A 47 -5.99 -14.62 -6.07
C ASN A 47 -4.74 -14.03 -5.42
N ILE A 48 -4.18 -12.93 -5.96
CA ILE A 48 -3.02 -12.23 -5.40
C ILE A 48 -3.41 -10.79 -5.17
N ALA A 49 -3.14 -10.26 -3.97
CA ALA A 49 -3.40 -8.87 -3.64
C ALA A 49 -2.66 -7.95 -4.63
N GLU A 50 -3.40 -7.06 -5.27
CA GLU A 50 -2.83 -6.10 -6.22
C GLU A 50 -2.20 -4.94 -5.45
N ILE A 51 -0.94 -4.63 -5.76
CA ILE A 51 -0.25 -3.51 -5.14
C ILE A 51 -0.54 -2.24 -5.93
N TYR A 52 -1.08 -1.25 -5.24
CA TYR A 52 -1.33 0.09 -5.80
C TYR A 52 -0.13 1.02 -5.66
N GLY A 53 0.67 0.83 -4.61
CA GLY A 53 1.78 1.73 -4.33
C GLY A 53 2.65 1.25 -3.18
N ALA A 54 3.86 1.79 -3.09
CA ALA A 54 4.72 1.68 -1.92
C ALA A 54 5.48 2.99 -1.73
N GLY A 55 5.85 3.29 -0.48
CA GLY A 55 6.55 4.53 -0.15
C GLY A 55 7.13 4.49 1.26
N VAL A 56 7.54 5.67 1.72
CA VAL A 56 7.99 5.91 3.10
C VAL A 56 7.24 7.13 3.61
N LEU A 57 6.60 6.99 4.77
CA LEU A 57 5.91 8.08 5.48
C LEU A 57 6.51 8.19 6.86
N ASP A 58 6.99 9.38 7.23
CA ASP A 58 7.64 9.66 8.53
C ASP A 58 8.77 8.67 8.89
N GLY A 59 9.49 8.16 7.88
CA GLY A 59 10.55 7.18 8.05
C GLY A 59 10.08 5.71 8.10
N ALA A 60 8.77 5.45 8.15
CA ALA A 60 8.18 4.12 8.12
C ALA A 60 7.81 3.71 6.68
N PRO A 61 8.38 2.61 6.14
CA PRO A 61 7.96 2.05 4.86
C PRO A 61 6.51 1.58 4.89
N TYR A 62 5.78 1.81 3.80
CA TYR A 62 4.41 1.34 3.63
C TYR A 62 4.13 0.76 2.24
N ILE A 63 3.13 -0.11 2.14
CA ILE A 63 2.59 -0.68 0.90
C ILE A 63 1.08 -0.52 0.91
N VAL A 64 0.53 -0.03 -0.20
CA VAL A 64 -0.91 0.09 -0.46
C VAL A 64 -1.35 -1.05 -1.35
N MET A 65 -2.38 -1.77 -0.93
CA MET A 65 -2.91 -2.94 -1.61
C MET A 65 -4.44 -2.86 -1.75
N LYS A 66 -4.94 -3.48 -2.81
CA LYS A 66 -6.37 -3.72 -3.02
C LYS A 66 -6.90 -4.79 -2.07
#